data_AF-A0A959J9A2-F1
#
_entry.id   AF-A0A959J9A2-F1
#
_cell.length_a   1.000
_cell.length_b   1.000
_cell.length_c   1.000
_cell.angle_alpha   90.00
_cell.angle_beta   90.00
_cell.angle_gamma   90.00
#
_symmetry.space_group_name_H-M   'P 1'
#
loop_
_entity.id
_entity.type
_entity.pdbx_description
1 polymer ?
#
loop_
_entity_poly.entity_id
_entity_poly.type
_entity_poly.pdbx_seq_one_letter_code
_entity_poly.pdbx_strand_id
1 'polypeptide(L)'
;MIGQTITYEQMQQLISQNEKLVQVMEAMLDRIEMNAKEWYTPDEALNVLGFHTTKNSRRRLQYLRDNNLLTKFGSLKPFTYDAQQVKEVADLIRAGRIAVPAKF
;
A
#
# COMPACT_ATOMS: atom_id res chain seq x y z
N MET A 1 0.15 10.91 52.50
CA MET A 1 0.55 11.05 51.09
C MET A 1 0.61 12.55 50.77
N ILE A 2 1.79 13.08 50.44
CA ILE A 2 1.91 14.47 50.00
C ILE A 2 1.65 14.45 48.49
N GLY A 3 0.48 14.91 48.05
CA GLY A 3 0.21 15.12 46.64
C GLY A 3 1.07 16.31 46.17
N GLN A 4 1.94 16.11 45.20
CA GLN A 4 2.65 17.22 44.58
C GLN A 4 1.62 18.07 43.81
N THR A 5 1.40 19.30 44.26
CA THR A 5 0.60 20.29 43.55
C THR A 5 1.41 20.87 42.41
N ILE A 6 0.97 20.62 41.17
CA ILE A 6 1.54 21.22 39.97
C ILE A 6 1.18 22.71 39.96
N THR A 7 2.17 23.57 39.72
CA THR A 7 1.93 25.02 39.58
C THR A 7 1.25 25.35 38.25
N TYR A 8 0.56 26.48 38.17
CA TYR A 8 -0.10 26.90 36.93
C TYR A 8 0.89 27.01 35.75
N GLU A 9 2.11 27.51 35.98
CA GLU A 9 3.15 27.59 34.95
C GLU A 9 3.60 26.21 34.47
N GLN A 10 3.80 25.26 35.39
CA GLN A 10 4.12 23.87 35.04
C GLN A 10 2.98 23.21 34.25
N MET A 11 1.73 23.49 34.59
CA MET A 11 0.57 23.02 33.84
C MET A 11 0.53 23.60 32.42
N GLN A 12 0.80 24.90 32.25
CA GLN A 12 0.86 25.54 30.93
C GLN A 12 2.01 24.97 30.07
N GLN A 13 3.17 24.72 30.67
CA GLN A 13 4.28 24.08 29.97
C GLN A 13 3.94 22.66 29.51
N LEU A 14 3.27 21.87 30.36
CA LEU A 14 2.81 20.53 30.01
C LEU A 14 1.77 20.55 28.87
N ILE A 15 0.83 21.50 28.90
CA ILE A 15 -0.16 21.66 27.83
C ILE A 15 0.55 21.99 26.50
N SER A 16 1.46 22.96 26.51
CA SER A 16 2.22 23.33 25.30
C SER A 16 3.09 22.18 24.77
N GLN A 17 3.67 21.36 25.66
CA GLN A 17 4.42 20.16 25.25
C GLN A 17 3.50 19.10 24.63
N ASN A 18 2.31 18.89 25.21
CA ASN A 18 1.33 17.96 24.66
C ASN A 18 0.80 18.42 23.30
N GLU A 19 0.53 19.71 23.10
CA GLU A 19 0.13 20.25 21.79
C GLU A 19 1.19 19.99 20.71
N LYS A 20 2.48 20.18 21.04
CA LYS A 20 3.57 19.86 20.12
C LYS A 20 3.66 18.37 19.81
N LEU A 21 3.45 17.50 20.81
CA LEU A 21 3.44 16.06 20.60
C LEU A 21 2.29 15.63 19.67
N VAL A 22 1.10 16.21 19.83
CA VAL A 22 -0.04 15.95 18.94
C VAL A 22 0.28 16.37 17.51
N GLN A 23 0.83 17.57 17.30
CA GLN A 23 1.22 18.03 15.96
C GLN A 23 2.25 17.12 15.30
N VAL A 24 3.23 16.62 16.07
CA VAL A 24 4.23 15.68 15.56
C VAL A 24 3.57 14.34 15.20
N MET A 25 2.64 13.85 16.02
CA MET A 25 1.90 12.61 15.73
C MET A 25 1.06 12.74 14.45
N GLU A 26 0.35 13.84 14.26
CA GLU A 26 -0.43 14.11 13.04
C GLU A 26 0.48 14.12 11.81
N ALA A 27 1.60 14.85 11.86
CA ALA A 27 2.55 14.89 10.76
C ALA A 27 3.20 13.51 10.46
N MET A 28 3.37 12.66 11.48
CA MET A 28 3.84 11.29 11.30
C MET A 28 2.78 10.40 10.64
N LEU A 29 1.51 10.52 11.04
CA LEU A 29 0.40 9.78 10.43
C LEU A 29 0.23 10.16 8.96
N ASP A 30 0.24 11.45 8.64
CA ASP A 30 0.17 11.92 7.25
C ASP A 30 1.30 11.31 6.39
N ARG A 31 2.53 11.27 6.93
CA ARG A 31 3.66 10.64 6.24
C ARG A 31 3.49 9.13 6.07
N ILE A 32 2.89 8.45 7.04
CA ILE A 32 2.62 7.01 6.94
C ILE A 32 1.54 6.76 5.87
N GLU A 33 0.46 7.52 5.87
CA GLU A 33 -0.61 7.41 4.87
C GLU A 33 -0.10 7.74 3.47
N MET A 34 0.71 8.79 3.31
CA MET A 34 1.36 9.12 2.05
C MET A 34 2.30 8.01 1.55
N ASN A 35 2.89 7.22 2.44
CA ASN A 35 3.84 6.15 2.10
C ASN A 35 3.25 4.74 2.22
N ALA A 36 1.97 4.62 2.54
CA ALA A 36 1.30 3.32 2.64
C ALA A 36 1.20 2.74 1.23
N LYS A 37 2.17 1.88 0.88
CA LYS A 37 2.11 1.09 -0.34
C LYS A 37 0.86 0.21 -0.27
N GLU A 38 -0.11 0.54 -1.10
CA GLU A 38 -1.29 -0.28 -1.33
C GLU A 38 -0.85 -1.58 -2.04
N TRP A 39 -1.29 -2.73 -1.53
CA TRP A 39 -0.98 -4.04 -2.10
C TRP A 39 -2.26 -4.71 -2.55
N TYR A 40 -2.27 -5.25 -3.76
CA TYR A 40 -3.39 -6.05 -4.27
C TYR A 40 -3.16 -7.54 -4.07
N THR A 41 -4.20 -8.23 -3.66
CA THR A 41 -4.31 -9.69 -3.78
C THR A 41 -4.27 -10.11 -5.26
N PRO A 42 -4.03 -11.40 -5.58
CA PRO A 42 -4.06 -11.85 -6.97
C PRO A 42 -5.38 -11.55 -7.69
N ASP A 43 -6.50 -11.69 -6.98
CA ASP A 43 -7.82 -11.58 -7.60
C ASP A 43 -8.15 -10.10 -7.85
N GLU A 44 -7.80 -9.19 -6.93
CA GLU A 44 -7.86 -7.74 -7.14
C GLU A 44 -6.96 -7.29 -8.30
N ALA A 45 -5.71 -7.78 -8.33
CA ALA A 45 -4.78 -7.43 -9.40
C ALA A 45 -5.30 -7.85 -10.77
N LEU A 46 -5.90 -9.05 -10.88
CA LEU A 46 -6.53 -9.52 -12.11
C LEU A 46 -7.70 -8.65 -12.55
N ASN A 47 -8.53 -8.23 -11.60
CA ASN A 47 -9.67 -7.35 -11.88
C ASN A 47 -9.19 -6.00 -12.43
N VAL A 48 -8.17 -5.39 -11.83
CA VAL A 48 -7.59 -4.11 -12.30
C VAL A 48 -6.97 -4.25 -13.68
N LEU A 49 -6.32 -5.37 -13.97
CA LEU A 49 -5.75 -5.69 -15.29
C LEU A 49 -6.82 -6.01 -16.35
N GLY A 50 -8.10 -6.08 -15.98
CA GLY A 50 -9.20 -6.39 -16.89
C GLY A 50 -9.34 -7.88 -17.23
N PHE A 51 -8.78 -8.77 -16.40
CA PHE A 51 -8.84 -10.22 -16.60
C PHE A 51 -9.87 -10.87 -15.69
N HIS A 52 -10.53 -11.91 -16.20
CA HIS A 52 -11.48 -12.69 -15.41
C HIS A 52 -10.72 -13.59 -14.42
N THR A 53 -11.15 -13.61 -13.16
CA THR A 53 -10.60 -14.44 -12.09
C THR A 53 -10.98 -15.91 -12.31
N THR A 54 -10.09 -16.66 -12.98
CA THR A 54 -10.22 -18.11 -13.20
C THR A 54 -9.02 -18.86 -12.65
N LYS A 55 -9.09 -20.19 -12.52
CA LYS A 55 -7.97 -21.01 -12.05
C LYS A 55 -6.67 -20.78 -12.86
N ASN A 56 -6.79 -20.50 -14.16
CA ASN A 56 -5.65 -20.26 -15.06
C ASN A 56 -5.24 -18.77 -15.15
N SER A 57 -6.10 -17.85 -14.75
CA SER A 57 -5.82 -16.40 -14.80
C SER A 57 -4.56 -16.01 -14.00
N ARG A 58 -4.25 -16.74 -12.92
CA ARG A 58 -3.03 -16.54 -12.12
C ARG A 58 -1.74 -16.77 -12.90
N ARG A 59 -1.77 -17.55 -13.99
CA ARG A 59 -0.61 -17.69 -14.91
C ARG A 59 -0.29 -16.38 -15.63
N ARG A 60 -1.28 -15.50 -15.85
CA ARG A 60 -1.06 -14.13 -16.38
C ARG A 60 -0.22 -13.30 -15.42
N LEU A 61 -0.54 -13.34 -14.12
CA LEU A 61 0.24 -12.65 -13.10
C LEU A 61 1.66 -13.21 -13.02
N GLN A 62 1.82 -14.53 -13.20
CA GLN A 62 3.14 -15.14 -13.29
C GLN A 62 3.92 -14.62 -14.50
N TYR A 63 3.34 -14.65 -15.68
CA TYR A 63 3.96 -14.08 -16.88
C TYR A 63 4.39 -12.62 -16.68
N LEU A 64 3.54 -11.79 -16.08
CA LEU A 64 3.87 -10.39 -15.81
C LEU A 64 5.05 -10.24 -14.82
N ARG A 65 5.12 -11.08 -13.78
CA ARG A 65 6.29 -11.12 -12.88
C ARG A 65 7.55 -11.59 -13.59
N ASP A 66 7.44 -12.64 -14.41
CA ASP A 66 8.58 -13.23 -15.12
C ASP A 66 9.16 -12.25 -16.17
N ASN A 67 8.37 -11.26 -16.60
CA ASN A 67 8.79 -10.14 -17.46
C ASN A 67 9.16 -8.85 -16.69
N ASN A 68 9.32 -8.91 -15.35
CA ASN A 68 9.63 -7.77 -14.48
C ASN A 68 8.63 -6.60 -14.53
N LEU A 69 7.36 -6.89 -14.90
CA LEU A 69 6.30 -5.88 -14.95
C LEU A 69 5.56 -5.75 -13.61
N LEU A 70 5.56 -6.81 -12.80
CA LEU A 70 4.94 -6.81 -11.48
C LEU A 70 5.92 -7.28 -10.42
N THR A 71 5.96 -6.57 -9.30
CA THR A 71 6.69 -6.98 -8.09
C THR A 71 5.73 -7.68 -7.14
N LYS A 72 6.15 -8.82 -6.61
CA LYS A 72 5.43 -9.50 -5.54
C LYS A 72 5.94 -9.08 -4.17
N PHE A 73 5.04 -9.04 -3.20
CA PHE A 73 5.40 -8.95 -1.79
C PHE A 73 5.28 -10.32 -1.12
N GLY A 74 6.27 -10.65 -0.29
CA GLY A 74 6.36 -11.94 0.39
C GLY A 74 6.83 -13.12 -0.48
N SER A 75 7.22 -14.20 0.19
CA SER A 75 7.70 -15.45 -0.41
C SER A 75 6.65 -16.56 -0.44
N LEU A 76 5.57 -16.42 0.33
CA LEU A 76 4.47 -17.38 0.45
C LEU A 76 3.37 -17.12 -0.57
N LYS A 77 2.78 -18.19 -1.12
CA LYS A 77 1.63 -18.10 -2.03
C LYS A 77 0.33 -18.09 -1.23
N PRO A 78 -0.72 -17.33 -1.66
CA PRO A 78 -0.74 -16.43 -2.82
C PRO A 78 0.05 -15.14 -2.59
N PHE A 79 0.75 -14.66 -3.63
CA PHE A 79 1.49 -13.40 -3.58
C PHE A 79 0.56 -12.19 -3.64
N THR A 80 0.92 -11.10 -2.97
CA THR A 80 0.34 -9.77 -3.21
C THR A 80 1.24 -8.95 -4.13
N TYR A 81 0.70 -7.90 -4.74
CA TYR A 81 1.35 -7.10 -5.78
C TYR A 81 1.26 -5.61 -5.47
N ASP A 82 2.29 -4.86 -5.84
CA ASP A 82 2.31 -3.42 -5.69
C ASP A 82 1.17 -2.80 -6.52
N ALA A 83 0.25 -2.09 -5.88
CA ALA A 83 -0.96 -1.58 -6.52
C ALA A 83 -0.65 -0.55 -7.63
N GLN A 84 0.41 0.24 -7.45
CA GLN A 84 0.81 1.24 -8.44
C GLN A 84 1.29 0.54 -9.71
N GLN A 85 2.16 -0.46 -9.58
CA GLN A 85 2.62 -1.24 -10.74
C GLN A 85 1.47 -1.95 -11.46
N VAL A 86 0.51 -2.51 -10.71
CA VAL A 86 -0.68 -3.14 -11.30
C VAL A 86 -1.49 -2.12 -12.13
N LYS A 87 -1.70 -0.91 -11.62
CA LYS A 87 -2.40 0.17 -12.34
C LYS A 87 -1.64 0.58 -13.60
N GLU A 88 -0.34 0.80 -13.50
CA GLU A 88 0.54 1.15 -14.64
C GLU A 88 0.50 0.07 -15.74
N VAL A 89 0.64 -1.20 -15.36
CA VAL A 89 0.56 -2.31 -16.32
C VAL A 89 -0.84 -2.40 -16.95
N ALA A 90 -1.90 -2.18 -16.18
CA ALA A 90 -3.26 -2.16 -16.72
C ALA A 90 -3.44 -1.06 -17.78
N ASP A 91 -2.88 0.12 -17.56
CA ASP A 91 -2.89 1.22 -18.53
C ASP A 91 -2.10 0.84 -19.80
N LEU A 92 -0.93 0.20 -19.66
CA LEU A 92 -0.12 -0.27 -20.78
C LEU A 92 -0.82 -1.36 -21.61
N ILE A 93 -1.55 -2.28 -20.95
CA ILE A 93 -2.37 -3.29 -21.63
C ILE A 93 -3.51 -2.63 -22.39
N ARG A 94 -4.23 -1.68 -21.74
CA ARG A 94 -5.33 -0.93 -22.38
C ARG A 94 -4.85 -0.11 -23.57
N ALA A 95 -3.64 0.43 -23.51
CA ALA A 95 -2.99 1.15 -24.60
C ALA A 95 -2.41 0.23 -25.71
N GLY A 96 -2.48 -1.09 -25.55
CA GLY A 96 -1.93 -2.06 -26.50
C GLY A 96 -0.39 -2.11 -26.56
N ARG A 97 0.29 -1.51 -25.56
CA ARG A 97 1.77 -1.47 -25.46
C ARG A 97 2.35 -2.79 -24.97
N ILE A 98 1.56 -3.54 -24.20
CA ILE A 98 1.92 -4.85 -23.67
C ILE A 98 0.84 -5.86 -24.06
N ALA A 99 1.23 -6.96 -24.67
CA ALA A 99 0.35 -8.07 -24.99
C ALA A 99 0.52 -9.20 -23.96
N VAL A 100 -0.55 -9.52 -23.24
CA VAL A 100 -0.58 -10.65 -22.31
C VAL A 100 -1.28 -11.84 -23.01
N PRO A 101 -0.69 -13.05 -23.00
CA PRO A 101 -1.30 -14.22 -23.63
C PRO A 101 -2.74 -14.46 -23.19
N ALA A 102 -3.63 -14.70 -24.15
CA ALA A 102 -5.04 -14.92 -23.89
C ALA A 102 -5.33 -16.28 -23.20
N LYS A 103 -4.43 -17.25 -23.37
CA LYS A 103 -4.53 -18.61 -22.83
C LYS A 103 -3.16 -19.07 -22.31
N PHE A 104 -3.18 -19.85 -21.24
CA PHE A 104 -2.03 -20.50 -20.63
C PHE A 104 -2.37 -21.93 -20.26
#